data_AF-A0A510J837-F1
#
_entry.id   AF-A0A510J837-F1
#
_cell.length_a   1.000
_cell.length_b   1.000
_cell.length_c   1.000
_cell.angle_alpha   90.00
_cell.angle_beta   90.00
_cell.angle_gamma   90.00
#
_symmetry.space_group_name_H-M   'P 1'
#
loop_
_entity.id
_entity.type
_entity.pdbx_description
1 polymer ?
#
loop_
_entity_poly.entity_id
_entity_poly.type
_entity_poly.pdbx_seq_one_letter_code
_entity_poly.pdbx_strand_id
1 'polypeptide(L)' 'MKELKCKFCKKKKMEYEIKGGRFNYDFICTRCKKRNIGTIVDKTHKNTPQG' A
#
# COMPACT_ATOMS: atom_id res chain seq x y z
N MET A 1 9.08 0.05 -7.79
CA MET A 1 8.30 0.89 -6.86
C MET A 1 6.83 0.48 -6.93
N LYS A 2 6.11 0.46 -5.80
CA LYS A 2 4.66 0.17 -5.77
C LYS A 2 3.88 1.47 -5.63
N GLU A 3 2.68 1.52 -6.21
CA GLU A 3 1.85 2.73 -6.22
C GLU A 3 0.69 2.62 -5.23
N LEU A 4 0.55 3.60 -4.34
CA LEU A 4 -0.63 3.70 -3.48
C LEU A 4 -1.71 4.53 -4.19
N LYS A 5 -2.88 3.92 -4.34
CA LYS A 5 -4.07 4.52 -4.94
C LYS A 5 -5.13 4.74 -3.87
N CYS A 6 -5.88 5.83 -3.99
CA CYS A 6 -7.07 6.03 -3.15
C CYS A 6 -8.08 4.90 -3.39
N LYS A 7 -8.63 4.30 -2.32
CA LYS A 7 -9.58 3.17 -2.44
C LYS A 7 -10.87 3.56 -3.14
N PHE A 8 -11.27 4.82 -3.04
CA PHE A 8 -12.52 5.37 -3.61
C PHE A 8 -12.35 5.79 -5.06
N CYS A 9 -11.41 6.72 -5.35
CA CYS A 9 -11.28 7.31 -6.68
C CYS A 9 -10.19 6.67 -7.55
N LYS A 10 -9.48 5.66 -7.04
CA LYS A 10 -8.43 4.87 -7.71
C LYS A 10 -7.27 5.67 -8.33
N LYS A 11 -7.23 6.99 -8.14
CA LYS A 11 -6.10 7.86 -8.52
C LYS A 11 -4.87 7.53 -7.67
N LYS A 12 -3.71 7.46 -8.33
CA LYS A 12 -2.37 7.42 -7.70
C LYS A 12 -2.22 8.61 -6.75
N LYS A 13 -1.66 8.36 -5.57
CA LYS A 13 -1.42 9.38 -4.55
C LYS A 13 0.03 9.46 -4.13
N MET A 14 0.69 8.34 -4.00
CA MET A 14 2.11 8.30 -3.67
C MET A 14 2.73 7.00 -4.19
N GLU A 15 4.05 7.01 -4.28
CA GLU A 15 4.85 5.82 -4.52
C GLU A 15 5.47 5.38 -3.20
N TYR A 16 5.57 4.08 -3.02
CA TYR A 16 6.16 3.51 -1.82
C TYR A 16 7.00 2.29 -2.18
N GLU A 17 7.96 2.02 -1.32
CA GLU A 17 8.78 0.82 -1.35
C GLU A 17 8.57 0.07 -0.04
N ILE A 18 8.28 -1.23 -0.12
CA ILE A 18 8.24 -2.10 1.06
C ILE A 18 9.36 -3.12 0.88
N LYS A 19 10.30 -3.14 1.81
CA LYS A 19 11.38 -4.13 1.87
C LYS A 19 11.13 -5.04 3.07
N GLY A 20 10.71 -6.28 2.83
CA GLY A 20 10.65 -7.36 3.83
C GLY A 20 9.72 -7.12 5.03
N GLY A 21 8.65 -6.34 4.88
CA GLY A 21 7.85 -5.91 6.04
C GLY A 21 6.42 -5.45 5.75
N ARG A 22 5.92 -4.57 6.64
CA ARG A 22 4.58 -3.99 6.59
C ARG A 22 4.68 -2.48 6.39
N PHE A 23 3.82 -1.93 5.55
CA PHE A 23 3.69 -0.50 5.30
C PHE A 23 2.29 -0.04 5.68
N ASN A 24 2.18 0.73 6.76
CA ASN A 24 0.92 1.34 7.18
C ASN A 24 0.75 2.70 6.49
N TYR A 25 -0.46 2.99 6.02
CA TYR A 25 -0.80 4.28 5.44
C TYR A 25 -2.07 4.85 6.08
N ASP A 26 -2.07 6.15 6.30
CA ASP A 26 -3.24 6.95 6.69
C ASP A 26 -3.16 8.31 6.01
N PHE A 27 -4.02 8.55 5.03
CA PHE A 27 -4.06 9.82 4.32
C PHE A 27 -5.48 10.21 3.90
N ILE A 28 -5.73 11.52 3.80
CA ILE A 28 -6.99 12.05 3.25
C ILE A 28 -6.80 12.28 1.75
N CYS A 29 -7.63 11.66 0.93
CA CYS A 29 -7.59 11.91 -0.51
C CYS A 29 -8.11 13.32 -0.80
N THR A 30 -7.24 14.21 -1.28
CA THR A 30 -7.60 15.60 -1.63
C THR A 30 -8.77 15.74 -2.62
N ARG A 31 -8.99 14.72 -3.47
CA ARG A 31 -10.02 14.74 -4.52
C ARG A 31 -11.39 14.33 -4.02
N CYS A 32 -11.49 13.23 -3.26
CA CYS A 32 -12.78 12.73 -2.76
C CYS A 32 -13.03 13.09 -1.29
N LYS A 33 -12.07 13.76 -0.63
CA LYS A 33 -12.10 14.16 0.79
C LYS A 33 -12.41 12.99 1.75
N LYS A 34 -12.14 11.75 1.32
CA LYS A 34 -12.32 10.54 2.14
C LYS A 34 -10.97 10.09 2.71
N ARG A 35 -10.98 9.60 3.95
CA ARG A 35 -9.82 9.01 4.64
C ARG A 35 -9.52 7.61 4.10
N ASN A 36 -8.25 7.36 3.84
CA ASN A 36 -7.71 6.09 3.37
C ASN A 36 -6.73 5.59 4.44
N ILE A 37 -7.13 4.55 5.16
CA ILE A 37 -6.30 3.89 6.17
C ILE A 37 -6.18 2.41 5.81
N GLY A 38 -4.99 1.84 6.00
CA GLY A 38 -4.76 0.42 5.81
C GLY A 38 -3.29 0.04 5.97
N THR A 39 -3.05 -1.27 5.85
CA THR A 39 -1.70 -1.85 5.94
C THR A 39 -1.46 -2.66 4.67
N ILE A 40 -0.33 -2.42 4.03
CA ILE A 40 0.17 -3.21 2.91
C ILE A 40 1.23 -4.13 3.48
N VAL A 41 0.96 -5.43 3.42
CA VAL A 41 1.92 -6.45 3.85
C VAL A 41 2.65 -6.93 2.60
N ASP A 42 3.98 -6.90 2.63
CA ASP A 42 4.76 -7.46 1.53
C ASP A 42 4.67 -8.99 1.57
N LYS A 43 4.05 -9.57 0.53
CA LYS A 43 3.88 -11.02 0.39
C LYS A 43 5.08 -11.70 -0.30
N THR A 44 6.26 -11.09 -0.29
CA THR A 44 7.47 -11.70 -0.88
C THR A 44 8.00 -12.89 -0.05
N HIS A 45 7.29 -13.30 1.01
CA HIS A 45 7.56 -14.48 1.84
C HIS A 45 6.67 -15.70 1.53
N LYS A 46 6.35 -15.99 0.26
CA LYS A 46 5.78 -17.30 -0.12
C LYS A 46 6.33 -17.76 -1.48
N ASN A 47 7.59 -18.19 -1.48
CA ASN A 47 8.13 -19.27 -2.33
C ASN A 47 9.61 -19.47 -2.00
N THR A 48 9.91 -19.90 -0.77
CA THR A 48 11.14 -20.64 -0.51
C THR A 48 10.67 -21.98 0.05
N PRO A 49 10.74 -23.08 -0.71
CA PRO A 49 10.48 -24.40 -0.14
C PRO A 49 11.45 -24.60 1.02
N GLN A 50 10.91 -24.91 2.20
CA GLN A 50 11.72 -25.47 3.27
C GLN A 50 12.23 -26.81 2.74
N GLY A 51 13.55 -26.91 2.60
CA GLY A 51 14.23 -28.14 2.20
C GLY A 51 14.17 -29.23 3.25
#